data_AF-A0AAV5M233-F1
#
_entry.id   AF-A0AAV5M233-F1
#
_cell.length_a   1.000
_cell.length_b   1.000
_cell.length_c   1.000
_cell.angle_alpha   90.00
_cell.angle_beta   90.00
_cell.angle_gamma   90.00
#
_symmetry.space_group_name_H-M   'P 1'
#
loop_
_entity.id
_entity.type
_entity.pdbx_description
1 polymer ?
#
loop_
_entity_poly.entity_id
_entity_poly.type
_entity_poly.pdbx_seq_one_letter_code
_entity_poly.pdbx_strand_id
1 'polypeptide(L)'
;MVVKGMNRWKTKNRKLPPGPWRLPFIGNIHQLVGSLPHHILRELAKKHGPLMHLQLGEISSIVVSSPEIAREILITNVEKNLHGRTLDYKKSPVISINQRGRGVSSCQSHSFKRWIPNQSNGMKHNLENLLQESDRILTGILDDHRDGIKVEKGQAGEDLVTSLLKLQKNGDLEFPLTDTDIKAVIWDIFSGGSETSSTIVDWAMAEMLKNRKVLEKAQKEVRRVFDKQGDVDEASIHELRYLTAVIKETLRLHPSFPLLLPRESREKCEIKGHHIPEKTQVIKRS
;
A
#
# COMPACT_ATOMS: atom_id res chain seq x y z
N MET A 1 -40.79 -21.30 37.90
CA MET A 1 -39.36 -21.10 38.19
C MET A 1 -38.56 -22.06 37.33
N VAL A 2 -37.83 -21.56 36.32
CA VAL A 2 -36.91 -22.38 35.51
C VAL A 2 -35.55 -21.72 35.55
N VAL A 3 -34.63 -22.30 36.31
CA VAL A 3 -33.24 -21.87 36.41
C VAL A 3 -32.52 -22.34 35.14
N LYS A 4 -32.30 -21.43 34.19
CA LYS A 4 -31.55 -21.71 32.97
C LYS A 4 -30.06 -21.56 33.28
N GLY A 5 -29.34 -22.68 33.26
CA GLY A 5 -27.91 -22.76 33.56
C GLY A 5 -27.07 -21.82 32.71
N MET A 6 -26.38 -20.88 33.37
CA MET A 6 -25.26 -20.14 32.82
C MET A 6 -24.11 -21.12 32.58
N ASN A 7 -23.90 -21.50 31.31
CA ASN A 7 -22.70 -22.20 30.89
C ASN A 7 -21.49 -21.28 31.10
N ARG A 8 -20.74 -21.55 32.19
CA ARG A 8 -19.37 -21.10 32.42
C ARG A 8 -18.46 -21.69 31.35
N TRP A 9 -18.31 -20.99 30.23
CA TRP A 9 -17.22 -21.26 29.30
C TRP A 9 -15.90 -20.78 29.95
N LYS A 10 -15.12 -21.73 30.46
CA LYS A 10 -13.74 -21.47 30.91
C LYS A 10 -12.94 -20.89 29.74
N THR A 11 -12.55 -19.63 29.84
CA THR A 11 -11.68 -18.96 28.87
C THR A 11 -10.29 -19.60 28.91
N LYS A 12 -9.94 -20.41 27.90
CA LYS A 12 -8.53 -20.76 27.65
C LYS A 12 -7.73 -19.45 27.58
N ASN A 13 -6.62 -19.33 28.31
CA ASN A 13 -5.72 -18.18 28.28
C ASN A 13 -5.30 -17.88 26.83
N ARG A 14 -5.95 -16.89 26.21
CA ARG A 14 -5.69 -16.47 24.82
C ARG A 14 -4.41 -15.65 24.81
N LYS A 15 -3.28 -16.28 24.46
CA LYS A 15 -1.98 -15.60 24.40
C LYS A 15 -1.81 -14.91 23.05
N LEU A 16 -1.81 -13.58 23.07
CA LEU A 16 -1.32 -12.76 21.94
C LEU A 16 0.13 -13.16 21.60
N PRO A 17 0.60 -12.86 20.38
CA PRO A 17 2.02 -12.97 20.05
C PRO A 17 2.88 -12.21 21.08
N PRO A 18 4.12 -12.67 21.35
CA PRO A 18 5.04 -11.97 22.23
C PRO A 18 5.33 -10.55 21.71
N GLY A 19 5.74 -9.64 22.59
CA GLY A 19 6.03 -8.27 22.18
C GLY A 19 6.77 -7.46 23.23
N PRO A 20 7.35 -6.31 22.84
CA PRO A 20 7.97 -5.38 23.75
C PRO A 20 6.95 -4.75 24.71
N TRP A 21 7.45 -4.27 25.85
CA TRP A 21 6.61 -3.63 26.86
C TRP A 21 5.93 -2.36 26.34
N ARG A 22 4.74 -2.07 26.88
CA ARG A 22 3.80 -1.05 26.39
C ARG A 22 3.59 0.02 27.45
N LEU A 23 3.68 1.30 27.06
CA LEU A 23 3.31 2.42 27.91
C LEU A 23 1.79 2.65 27.89
N PRO A 24 1.20 3.17 28.98
CA PRO A 24 -0.19 3.63 28.97
C PRO A 24 -0.45 4.65 27.85
N PHE A 25 -1.61 4.55 27.20
CA PHE A 25 -2.10 5.43 26.12
C PHE A 25 -1.32 5.39 24.78
N ILE A 26 0.01 5.47 24.81
CA ILE A 26 0.84 5.52 23.59
C ILE A 26 1.33 4.14 23.12
N GLY A 27 1.28 3.12 24.00
CA GLY A 27 1.75 1.78 23.67
C GLY A 27 3.23 1.72 23.34
N ASN A 28 3.57 1.21 22.16
CA ASN A 28 4.91 1.04 21.60
C ASN A 28 5.34 2.19 20.67
N ILE A 29 4.53 3.25 20.49
CA ILE A 29 4.89 4.36 19.58
C ILE A 29 6.24 4.97 19.98
N HIS A 30 6.50 5.13 21.27
CA HIS A 30 7.77 5.67 21.79
C HIS A 30 9.01 4.89 21.33
N GLN A 31 8.88 3.59 21.04
CA GLN A 31 9.98 2.76 20.56
C GLN A 31 10.29 3.01 19.08
N LEU A 32 9.35 3.60 18.35
CA LEU A 32 9.40 3.77 16.90
C LEU A 32 9.83 5.19 16.49
N VAL A 33 10.13 6.06 17.48
CA VAL A 33 10.58 7.44 17.27
C VAL A 33 12.11 7.47 17.14
N GLY A 34 12.62 8.26 16.19
CA GLY A 34 14.04 8.62 16.07
C GLY A 34 14.85 7.87 15.02
N SER A 35 14.38 6.72 14.51
CA SER A 35 15.03 6.01 13.38
C SER A 35 14.00 5.39 12.43
N LEU A 36 14.45 4.83 11.32
CA LEU A 36 13.58 4.23 10.30
C LEU A 36 12.75 3.07 10.91
N PRO A 37 11.41 3.09 10.83
CA PRO A 37 10.56 2.10 11.49
C PRO A 37 10.90 0.66 11.15
N HIS A 38 11.25 0.36 9.89
CA HIS A 38 11.59 -1.00 9.46
C HIS A 38 12.91 -1.53 10.08
N HIS A 39 13.85 -0.65 10.45
CA HIS A 39 15.06 -1.04 11.19
C HIS A 39 14.73 -1.39 12.64
N ILE A 40 13.94 -0.55 13.31
CA ILE A 40 13.49 -0.80 14.69
C ILE A 40 12.72 -2.10 14.77
N LEU A 41 11.78 -2.32 13.84
CA LEU A 41 11.00 -3.55 13.75
C LEU A 41 11.88 -4.79 13.52
N ARG A 42 13.00 -4.66 12.79
CA ARG A 42 13.98 -5.74 12.63
C ARG A 42 14.67 -6.09 13.94
N GLU A 43 15.13 -5.10 14.70
CA GLU A 43 15.79 -5.34 15.99
C GLU A 43 14.82 -5.91 17.04
N LEU A 44 13.58 -5.41 17.05
CA LEU A 44 12.52 -5.97 17.89
C LEU A 44 12.19 -7.41 17.51
N ALA A 45 12.12 -7.74 16.21
CA ALA A 45 11.88 -9.11 15.74
C ALA A 45 13.01 -10.08 16.13
N LYS A 46 14.27 -9.62 16.16
CA LYS A 46 15.39 -10.44 16.68
C LYS A 46 15.21 -10.80 18.16
N LYS A 47 14.63 -9.90 18.96
CA LYS A 47 14.44 -10.07 20.40
C LYS A 47 13.17 -10.82 20.78
N HIS A 48 12.06 -10.56 20.07
CA HIS A 48 10.73 -11.05 20.41
C HIS A 48 10.22 -12.16 19.48
N GLY A 49 10.95 -12.44 18.39
CA GLY A 49 10.62 -13.48 17.42
C GLY A 49 10.01 -12.93 16.12
N PRO A 50 9.85 -13.80 15.11
CA PRO A 50 9.42 -13.42 13.76
C PRO A 50 7.94 -13.05 13.65
N LEU A 51 7.15 -13.31 14.71
CA LEU A 51 5.75 -12.93 14.86
C LEU A 51 5.60 -12.25 16.22
N MET A 52 5.37 -10.94 16.22
CA MET A 52 5.27 -10.16 17.46
C MET A 52 4.09 -9.20 17.46
N HIS A 53 3.60 -8.86 18.65
CA HIS A 53 2.54 -7.89 18.86
C HIS A 53 3.12 -6.52 19.23
N LEU A 54 2.57 -5.47 18.63
CA LEU A 54 2.81 -4.07 18.97
C LEU A 54 1.47 -3.37 19.17
N GLN A 55 1.41 -2.53 20.19
CA GLN A 55 0.28 -1.64 20.43
C GLN A 55 0.66 -0.23 19.98
N LEU A 56 0.03 0.31 18.96
CA LEU A 56 0.35 1.64 18.42
C LEU A 56 -0.78 2.61 18.76
N GLY A 57 -0.71 3.19 19.96
CA GLY A 57 -1.84 3.92 20.55
C GLY A 57 -3.03 2.97 20.72
N GLU A 58 -4.14 3.26 20.04
CA GLU A 58 -5.34 2.42 20.04
C GLU A 58 -5.29 1.25 19.03
N ILE A 59 -4.29 1.19 18.15
CA ILE A 59 -4.17 0.13 17.14
C ILE A 59 -3.47 -1.09 17.73
N SER A 60 -4.14 -2.24 17.69
CA SER A 60 -3.48 -3.54 17.84
C SER A 60 -2.79 -3.90 16.52
N SER A 61 -1.47 -4.13 16.54
CA SER A 61 -0.68 -4.47 15.35
C SER A 61 0.13 -5.75 15.57
N ILE A 62 0.27 -6.55 14.53
CA ILE A 62 1.12 -7.73 14.48
C ILE A 62 2.18 -7.49 13.42
N VAL A 63 3.43 -7.70 13.78
CA VAL A 63 4.56 -7.57 12.88
C VAL A 63 5.03 -8.96 12.50
N VAL A 64 5.14 -9.18 11.18
CA VAL A 64 5.55 -10.44 10.58
C VAL A 64 6.87 -10.22 9.84
N SER A 65 7.89 -10.96 10.26
CA SER A 65 9.26 -10.85 9.71
C SER A 65 9.77 -12.13 9.03
N SER A 66 9.03 -13.25 9.11
CA SER A 66 9.37 -14.52 8.44
C SER A 66 8.59 -14.64 7.11
N PRO A 67 9.25 -15.03 6.00
CA PRO A 67 8.59 -15.30 4.71
C PRO A 67 7.52 -16.40 4.81
N GLU A 68 7.76 -17.44 5.61
CA GLU A 68 6.86 -18.58 5.79
C GLU A 68 5.55 -18.14 6.46
N ILE A 69 5.67 -17.36 7.55
CA ILE A 69 4.52 -16.81 8.26
C ILE A 69 3.80 -15.76 7.40
N ALA A 70 4.55 -14.92 6.69
CA ALA A 70 3.97 -13.94 5.78
C ALA A 70 3.17 -14.61 4.66
N ARG A 71 3.67 -15.71 4.09
CA ARG A 71 2.99 -16.49 3.06
C ARG A 71 1.68 -17.09 3.58
N GLU A 72 1.70 -17.70 4.76
CA GLU A 72 0.51 -18.26 5.40
C GLU A 72 -0.56 -17.17 5.61
N ILE A 73 -0.16 -16.01 6.11
CA ILE A 73 -1.07 -14.90 6.40
C ILE A 73 -1.60 -14.25 5.12
N LEU A 74 -0.72 -13.94 4.16
CA LEU A 74 -1.05 -13.16 2.97
C LEU A 74 -1.65 -13.99 1.83
N ILE A 75 -1.46 -15.31 1.82
CA ILE A 75 -2.02 -16.19 0.78
C ILE A 75 -3.16 -17.02 1.38
N THR A 76 -2.89 -17.78 2.44
CA THR A 76 -3.84 -18.77 2.97
C THR A 76 -4.97 -18.12 3.77
N ASN A 77 -4.70 -17.02 4.49
CA ASN A 77 -5.70 -16.36 5.33
C ASN A 77 -6.36 -15.13 4.69
N VAL A 78 -5.85 -14.66 3.54
CA VAL A 78 -6.50 -13.56 2.80
C VAL A 78 -7.87 -14.00 2.34
N GLU A 79 -8.04 -15.19 1.77
CA GLU A 79 -9.35 -15.72 1.34
C GLU A 79 -10.37 -15.95 2.47
N LYS A 80 -9.94 -15.95 3.74
CA LYS A 80 -10.82 -16.32 4.86
C LYS A 80 -11.06 -15.16 5.83
N ASN A 81 -10.06 -14.37 6.19
CA ASN A 81 -10.14 -13.50 7.39
C ASN A 81 -9.45 -12.12 7.28
N LEU A 82 -8.59 -11.88 6.29
CA LEU A 82 -7.73 -10.68 6.21
C LEU A 82 -8.01 -9.80 4.98
N HIS A 83 -9.28 -9.69 4.57
CA HIS A 83 -9.71 -8.86 3.45
C HIS A 83 -9.83 -7.36 3.78
N GLY A 84 -9.62 -6.96 5.04
CA GLY A 84 -9.72 -5.56 5.46
C GLY A 84 -8.46 -4.78 5.10
N ARG A 85 -8.62 -3.58 4.54
CA ARG A 85 -7.66 -2.50 4.74
C ARG A 85 -8.19 -1.69 5.93
N THR A 86 -7.34 -1.19 6.83
CA THR A 86 -7.79 -0.28 7.90
C THR A 86 -8.43 1.02 7.38
N LEU A 87 -8.28 1.29 6.08
CA LEU A 87 -9.02 2.31 5.38
C LEU A 87 -10.47 1.84 5.19
N ASP A 88 -11.31 2.16 6.17
CA ASP A 88 -12.73 2.41 5.89
C ASP A 88 -12.76 3.59 4.91
N TYR A 89 -13.00 3.31 3.64
CA TYR A 89 -13.11 4.34 2.60
C TYR A 89 -14.16 5.40 2.99
N LYS A 90 -15.14 5.12 3.86
CA LYS A 90 -16.12 6.11 4.34
C LYS A 90 -15.71 6.91 5.59
N LYS A 91 -14.69 6.47 6.34
CA LYS A 91 -14.23 7.12 7.60
C LYS A 91 -12.78 7.56 7.61
N SER A 92 -11.99 7.15 6.63
CA SER A 92 -10.63 7.63 6.46
C SER A 92 -10.70 9.05 5.87
N PRO A 93 -9.99 10.05 6.41
CA PRO A 93 -9.92 11.40 5.82
C PRO A 93 -9.31 11.47 4.40
N VAL A 94 -9.06 10.31 3.77
CA VAL A 94 -8.90 10.11 2.32
C VAL A 94 -10.22 10.41 1.58
N ILE A 95 -11.36 10.06 2.17
CA ILE A 95 -12.72 10.36 1.70
C ILE A 95 -13.62 10.60 2.93
N SER A 96 -13.22 11.50 3.83
CA SER A 96 -14.20 12.15 4.69
C SER A 96 -14.72 13.34 3.92
N ILE A 97 -15.95 13.24 3.42
CA ILE A 97 -16.73 14.37 2.92
C ILE A 97 -16.81 15.37 4.08
N ASN A 98 -15.92 16.35 4.11
CA ASN A 98 -16.26 17.58 4.81
C ASN A 98 -17.45 18.15 4.04
N GLN A 99 -18.48 18.65 4.72
CA GLN A 99 -19.73 19.17 4.14
C GLN A 99 -19.53 20.37 3.17
N ARG A 100 -18.30 20.63 2.73
CA ARG A 100 -17.86 21.72 1.85
C ARG A 100 -17.09 21.26 0.60
N GLY A 101 -16.98 19.96 0.30
CA GLY A 101 -16.56 19.46 -1.02
C GLY A 101 -15.19 19.94 -1.54
N ARG A 102 -14.11 19.83 -0.77
CA ARG A 102 -12.75 20.22 -1.21
C ARG A 102 -11.69 19.18 -0.86
N GLY A 103 -11.23 18.40 -1.85
CA GLY A 103 -9.94 17.69 -1.85
C GLY A 103 -9.99 16.14 -1.86
N VAL A 104 -9.12 15.52 -2.67
CA VAL A 104 -8.88 14.07 -2.79
C VAL A 104 -7.48 13.76 -2.22
N SER A 105 -7.35 12.98 -1.13
CA SER A 105 -6.04 12.62 -0.55
C SER A 105 -5.68 11.14 -0.70
N SER A 106 -4.38 10.84 -0.89
CA SER A 106 -3.93 9.47 -1.22
C SER A 106 -4.12 8.48 -0.07
N CYS A 107 -4.48 7.23 -0.44
CA CYS A 107 -4.59 6.09 0.49
C CYS A 107 -3.25 5.75 1.18
N GLN A 108 -2.13 6.08 0.54
CA GLN A 108 -0.79 5.85 1.08
C GLN A 108 -0.43 6.86 2.20
N SER A 109 -0.91 8.10 2.08
CA SER A 109 -0.63 9.18 3.04
C SER A 109 -1.27 8.93 4.41
N HIS A 110 -2.45 8.30 4.47
CA HIS A 110 -3.16 8.13 5.74
C HIS A 110 -2.50 7.17 6.73
N SER A 111 -1.92 6.09 6.24
CA SER A 111 -1.18 5.15 7.08
C SER A 111 0.09 5.80 7.63
N PHE A 112 0.75 6.67 6.85
CA PHE A 112 1.97 7.36 7.28
C PHE A 112 1.68 8.57 8.18
N LYS A 113 0.60 9.32 7.92
CA LYS A 113 0.12 10.47 8.73
C LYS A 113 -0.12 10.10 10.20
N ARG A 114 -0.54 8.85 10.47
CA ARG A 114 -0.80 8.36 11.84
C ARG A 114 0.48 8.10 12.65
N TRP A 115 1.64 8.07 11.99
CA TRP A 115 2.93 7.74 12.60
C TRP A 115 3.86 8.94 12.81
N ILE A 116 3.49 10.14 12.33
CA ILE A 116 4.27 11.36 12.56
C ILE A 116 3.57 12.19 13.64
N PRO A 117 4.03 12.14 14.90
CA PRO A 117 3.59 13.10 15.89
C PRO A 117 4.20 14.47 15.52
N ASN A 118 3.36 15.50 15.47
CA ASN A 118 3.67 16.91 15.18
C ASN A 118 3.96 17.24 13.71
N GLN A 119 2.90 17.32 12.89
CA GLN A 119 2.98 18.07 11.63
C GLN A 119 2.93 19.57 11.95
N SER A 120 3.99 20.31 11.58
CA SER A 120 3.98 21.77 11.59
C SER A 120 2.85 22.29 10.69
N ASN A 121 2.25 23.43 11.03
CA ASN A 121 1.16 24.03 10.23
C ASN A 121 1.55 24.25 8.76
N GLY A 122 2.83 24.48 8.45
CA GLY A 122 3.31 24.64 7.08
C GLY A 122 3.19 23.36 6.22
N MET A 123 3.43 22.18 6.79
CA MET A 123 3.29 20.92 6.06
C MET A 123 1.82 20.58 5.76
N LYS A 124 0.90 21.03 6.63
CA LYS A 124 -0.54 20.92 6.39
C LYS A 124 -0.99 21.78 5.22
N HIS A 125 -0.55 23.04 5.17
CA HIS A 125 -0.89 23.95 4.08
C HIS A 125 -0.32 23.49 2.73
N ASN A 126 0.93 23.04 2.69
CA ASN A 126 1.54 22.50 1.48
C ASN A 126 0.79 21.26 0.97
N LEU A 127 0.34 20.40 1.88
CA LEU A 127 -0.46 19.24 1.51
C LEU A 127 -1.82 19.66 0.96
N GLU A 128 -2.52 20.60 1.58
CA GLU A 128 -3.79 21.12 1.06
C GLU A 128 -3.65 21.67 -0.36
N ASN A 129 -2.60 22.44 -0.63
CA ASN A 129 -2.32 22.97 -1.98
C ASN A 129 -2.07 21.84 -3.00
N LEU A 130 -1.30 20.81 -2.63
CA LEU A 130 -1.06 19.64 -3.50
C LEU A 130 -2.34 18.87 -3.80
N LEU A 131 -3.22 18.70 -2.80
CA LEU A 131 -4.50 18.02 -2.96
C LEU A 131 -5.43 18.81 -3.88
N GLN A 132 -5.43 20.14 -3.76
CA GLN A 132 -6.21 21.02 -4.62
C GLN A 132 -5.72 20.99 -6.07
N GLU A 133 -4.41 21.02 -6.29
CA GLU A 133 -3.84 20.94 -7.63
C GLU A 133 -4.09 19.57 -8.26
N SER A 134 -3.96 18.49 -7.48
CA SER A 134 -4.28 17.14 -7.94
C SER A 134 -5.76 17.01 -8.35
N ASP A 135 -6.68 17.57 -7.55
CA ASP A 135 -8.11 17.57 -7.89
C ASP A 135 -8.40 18.36 -9.18
N ARG A 136 -7.69 19.47 -9.39
CA ARG A 136 -7.81 20.29 -10.60
C ARG A 136 -7.36 19.53 -11.85
N ILE A 137 -6.21 18.87 -11.78
CA ILE A 137 -5.67 18.04 -12.88
C ILE A 137 -6.63 16.90 -13.19
N LEU A 138 -7.08 16.16 -12.17
CA LEU A 138 -7.99 15.03 -12.34
C LEU A 138 -9.34 15.45 -12.93
N THR A 139 -9.84 16.64 -12.54
CA THR A 139 -11.07 17.19 -13.12
C THR A 139 -10.88 17.54 -14.59
N GLY A 140 -9.76 18.17 -14.95
CA GLY A 140 -9.42 18.43 -16.37
C GLY A 140 -9.37 17.15 -17.19
N ILE A 141 -8.70 16.11 -16.69
CA ILE A 141 -8.67 14.79 -17.36
C ILE A 141 -10.08 14.25 -17.58
N LEU A 142 -10.96 14.30 -16.57
CA LEU A 142 -12.33 13.81 -16.73
C LEU A 142 -13.12 14.60 -17.78
N ASP A 143 -12.98 15.93 -17.79
CA ASP A 143 -13.69 16.78 -18.73
C ASP A 143 -13.21 16.57 -20.18
N ASP A 144 -11.90 16.42 -20.39
CA ASP A 144 -11.33 16.10 -21.70
C ASP A 144 -11.88 14.78 -22.26
N HIS A 145 -11.96 13.73 -21.42
CA HIS A 145 -12.51 12.44 -21.83
C HIS A 145 -14.02 12.49 -22.06
N ARG A 146 -14.76 13.31 -21.28
CA ARG A 146 -16.19 13.53 -21.49
C ARG A 146 -16.48 14.19 -22.83
N ASP A 147 -15.64 15.14 -23.23
CA ASP A 147 -15.78 15.83 -24.50
C ASP A 147 -15.39 14.93 -25.67
N GLY A 148 -14.34 14.11 -25.52
CA GLY A 148 -14.00 13.05 -26.49
C GLY A 148 -15.15 12.06 -26.75
N ILE A 149 -15.84 11.62 -25.70
CA ILE A 149 -17.03 10.73 -25.82
C ILE A 149 -18.17 11.39 -26.60
N LYS A 150 -18.33 12.71 -26.54
CA LYS A 150 -19.38 13.43 -27.29
C LYS A 150 -19.04 13.56 -28.77
N VAL A 151 -17.76 13.65 -29.11
CA VAL A 151 -17.27 13.94 -30.46
C VAL A 151 -17.15 12.68 -31.32
N GLU A 152 -16.81 11.52 -30.75
CA GLU A 152 -16.59 10.29 -31.53
C GLU A 152 -17.58 9.16 -31.18
N LYS A 153 -18.62 8.99 -32.02
CA LYS A 153 -19.49 7.80 -32.03
C LYS A 153 -18.87 6.58 -32.73
N GLY A 154 -17.56 6.58 -32.94
CA GLY A 154 -16.84 5.43 -33.51
C GLY A 154 -15.34 5.63 -33.41
N GLN A 155 -14.68 4.73 -32.69
CA GLN A 155 -13.22 4.52 -32.69
C GLN A 155 -12.29 5.50 -31.94
N ALA A 156 -12.74 6.19 -30.89
CA ALA A 156 -11.81 6.63 -29.83
C ALA A 156 -11.32 5.39 -29.06
N GLY A 157 -10.01 5.22 -28.90
CA GLY A 157 -9.42 4.12 -28.12
C GLY A 157 -10.02 4.04 -26.73
N GLU A 158 -10.63 2.91 -26.37
CA GLU A 158 -11.24 2.74 -25.06
C GLU A 158 -10.15 2.67 -23.97
N ASP A 159 -9.93 3.79 -23.27
CA ASP A 159 -9.13 3.80 -22.06
C ASP A 159 -10.00 3.54 -20.80
N LEU A 160 -9.32 3.40 -19.67
CA LEU A 160 -9.96 3.16 -18.37
C LEU A 160 -10.93 4.28 -17.99
N VAL A 161 -10.58 5.54 -18.22
CA VAL A 161 -11.37 6.71 -17.82
C VAL A 161 -12.67 6.73 -18.61
N THR A 162 -12.58 6.54 -19.92
CA THR A 162 -13.71 6.39 -20.83
C THR A 162 -14.65 5.25 -20.40
N SER A 163 -14.09 4.11 -20.01
CA SER A 163 -14.86 2.95 -19.54
C SER A 163 -15.61 3.25 -18.23
N LEU A 164 -14.94 3.89 -17.26
CA LEU A 164 -15.55 4.30 -15.98
C LEU A 164 -16.66 5.34 -16.19
N LEU A 165 -16.46 6.30 -17.09
CA LEU A 165 -17.46 7.32 -17.44
C LEU A 165 -18.69 6.70 -18.13
N LYS A 166 -18.50 5.68 -18.99
CA LYS A 166 -19.61 4.91 -19.59
C LYS A 166 -20.41 4.15 -18.52
N LEU A 167 -19.72 3.49 -17.59
CA LEU A 167 -20.36 2.79 -16.46
C LEU A 167 -21.15 3.74 -15.55
N GLN A 168 -20.60 4.93 -15.27
CA GLN A 168 -21.29 5.98 -14.52
C GLN A 168 -22.60 6.41 -15.21
N LYS A 169 -22.62 6.53 -16.54
CA LYS A 169 -23.82 6.93 -17.31
C LYS A 169 -24.89 5.85 -17.39
N ASN A 170 -24.51 4.58 -17.48
CA ASN A 170 -25.47 3.48 -17.63
C ASN A 170 -26.31 3.26 -16.36
N GLY A 171 -25.79 3.60 -15.18
CA GLY A 171 -26.56 3.60 -13.94
C GLY A 171 -26.96 2.22 -13.39
N ASP A 172 -26.51 1.12 -14.02
CA ASP A 172 -26.82 -0.27 -13.64
C ASP A 172 -26.08 -0.78 -12.39
N LEU A 173 -25.40 0.10 -11.66
CA LEU A 173 -24.62 -0.27 -10.48
C LEU A 173 -25.48 -0.13 -9.22
N GLU A 174 -25.39 -1.13 -8.33
CA GLU A 174 -26.01 -1.11 -6.98
C GLU A 174 -25.58 0.13 -6.16
N PHE A 175 -24.38 0.65 -6.45
CA PHE A 175 -23.85 1.89 -5.89
C PHE A 175 -23.50 2.88 -7.01
N PRO A 176 -24.07 4.11 -6.99
CA PRO A 176 -23.81 5.08 -8.04
C PRO A 176 -22.34 5.54 -8.00
N LEU A 177 -21.66 5.44 -9.14
CA LEU A 177 -20.27 5.86 -9.28
C LEU A 177 -20.20 7.39 -9.41
N THR A 178 -19.54 8.07 -8.49
CA THR A 178 -19.38 9.53 -8.53
C THR A 178 -18.07 9.96 -9.18
N ASP A 179 -17.97 11.21 -9.62
CA ASP A 179 -16.71 11.79 -10.12
C ASP A 179 -15.59 11.67 -9.10
N THR A 180 -15.91 11.77 -7.81
CA THR A 180 -14.93 11.60 -6.74
C THR A 180 -14.38 10.18 -6.72
N ASP A 181 -15.22 9.18 -6.96
CA ASP A 181 -14.81 7.78 -7.00
C ASP A 181 -13.91 7.51 -8.22
N ILE A 182 -14.28 8.05 -9.38
CA ILE A 182 -13.46 7.93 -10.61
C ILE A 182 -12.11 8.63 -10.42
N LYS A 183 -12.10 9.86 -9.90
CA LYS A 183 -10.86 10.60 -9.57
C LYS A 183 -9.99 9.83 -8.59
N ALA A 184 -10.58 9.18 -7.58
CA ALA A 184 -9.85 8.38 -6.62
C ALA A 184 -9.20 7.14 -7.26
N VAL A 185 -9.89 6.45 -8.17
CA VAL A 185 -9.34 5.30 -8.92
C VAL A 185 -8.19 5.73 -9.81
N ILE A 186 -8.36 6.82 -10.57
CA ILE A 186 -7.31 7.38 -11.43
C ILE A 186 -6.08 7.75 -10.60
N TRP A 187 -6.29 8.43 -9.47
CA TRP A 187 -5.21 8.81 -8.57
C TRP A 187 -4.46 7.62 -7.95
N ASP A 188 -5.18 6.55 -7.56
CA ASP A 188 -4.56 5.35 -6.97
C ASP A 188 -3.64 4.65 -7.99
N ILE A 189 -4.07 4.57 -9.26
CA ILE A 189 -3.27 3.98 -10.34
C ILE A 189 -2.03 4.81 -10.63
N PHE A 190 -2.17 6.13 -10.84
CA PHE A 190 -1.04 7.01 -11.10
C PHE A 190 -0.04 7.04 -9.94
N SER A 191 -0.52 7.20 -8.71
CA SER A 191 0.34 7.21 -7.53
C SER A 191 1.02 5.86 -7.30
N GLY A 192 0.32 4.75 -7.56
CA GLY A 192 0.86 3.40 -7.42
C GLY A 192 1.97 3.09 -8.43
N GLY A 193 1.76 3.45 -9.71
CA GLY A 193 2.68 3.12 -10.80
C GLY A 193 3.89 4.05 -10.92
N SER A 194 3.71 5.35 -10.64
CA SER A 194 4.74 6.36 -10.87
C SER A 194 5.84 6.33 -9.81
N GLU A 195 5.47 6.49 -8.54
CA GLU A 195 6.43 6.65 -7.43
C GLU A 195 7.30 5.39 -7.23
N THR A 196 6.69 4.22 -7.40
CA THR A 196 7.40 2.95 -7.23
C THR A 196 8.43 2.74 -8.32
N SER A 197 8.07 2.96 -9.58
CA SER A 197 8.93 2.75 -10.73
C SER A 197 10.07 3.75 -10.79
N SER A 198 9.81 5.05 -10.55
CA SER A 198 10.83 6.09 -10.54
C SER A 198 11.91 5.82 -9.49
N THR A 199 11.50 5.49 -8.27
CA THR A 199 12.41 5.15 -7.16
C THR A 199 13.35 4.00 -7.54
N ILE A 200 12.84 2.96 -8.20
CA ILE A 200 13.65 1.80 -8.60
C ILE A 200 14.61 2.16 -9.72
N VAL A 201 14.20 2.98 -10.69
CA VAL A 201 15.11 3.48 -11.74
C VAL A 201 16.25 4.28 -11.13
N ASP A 202 15.96 5.21 -10.21
CA ASP A 202 16.96 6.03 -9.53
C ASP A 202 17.98 5.17 -8.78
N TRP A 203 17.51 4.22 -7.97
CA TRP A 203 18.39 3.30 -7.25
C TRP A 203 19.17 2.38 -8.17
N ALA A 204 18.55 1.85 -9.23
CA ALA A 204 19.25 0.99 -10.19
C ALA A 204 20.39 1.75 -10.86
N MET A 205 20.14 2.99 -11.27
CA MET A 205 21.17 3.87 -11.84
C MET A 205 22.27 4.17 -10.83
N ALA A 206 21.92 4.53 -9.59
CA ALA A 206 22.89 4.80 -8.53
C ALA A 206 23.80 3.58 -8.25
N GLU A 207 23.24 2.38 -8.14
CA GLU A 207 24.01 1.15 -7.89
C GLU A 207 24.89 0.75 -9.08
N MET A 208 24.39 0.88 -10.31
CA MET A 208 25.18 0.62 -11.51
C MET A 208 26.34 1.63 -11.67
N LEU A 209 26.13 2.90 -11.36
CA LEU A 209 27.18 3.93 -11.42
C LEU A 209 28.28 3.69 -10.36
N LYS A 210 27.92 3.15 -9.20
CA LYS A 210 28.91 2.73 -8.17
C LYS A 210 29.74 1.52 -8.61
N ASN A 211 29.18 0.61 -9.40
CA ASN A 211 29.88 -0.58 -9.89
C ASN A 211 29.97 -0.63 -11.42
N ARG A 212 31.04 -0.03 -11.94
CA ARG A 212 31.26 0.11 -13.40
C ARG A 212 31.18 -1.21 -14.16
N LYS A 213 31.64 -2.33 -13.58
CA LYS A 213 31.58 -3.66 -14.21
C LYS A 213 30.15 -4.13 -14.43
N VAL A 214 29.25 -3.83 -13.49
CA VAL A 214 27.82 -4.17 -13.60
C VAL A 214 27.17 -3.35 -14.72
N LEU A 215 27.44 -2.03 -14.75
CA LEU A 215 26.94 -1.14 -15.79
C LEU A 215 27.40 -1.58 -17.19
N GLU A 216 28.69 -1.85 -17.37
CA GLU A 216 29.24 -2.30 -18.66
C GLU A 216 28.63 -3.62 -19.12
N LYS A 217 28.41 -4.55 -18.20
CA LYS A 217 27.76 -5.83 -18.50
C LYS A 217 26.29 -5.65 -18.90
N ALA A 218 25.56 -4.77 -18.22
CA ALA A 218 24.16 -4.45 -18.57
C ALA A 218 24.07 -3.77 -19.94
N GLN A 219 24.92 -2.77 -20.20
CA GLN A 219 24.99 -2.10 -21.51
C GLN A 219 25.35 -3.07 -22.64
N LYS A 220 26.28 -4.00 -22.40
CA LYS A 220 26.66 -5.03 -23.37
C LYS A 220 25.49 -5.97 -23.69
N GLU A 221 24.68 -6.33 -22.70
CA GLU A 221 23.47 -7.14 -22.92
C GLU A 221 22.45 -6.37 -23.76
N VAL A 222 22.14 -5.12 -23.40
CA VAL A 222 21.18 -4.28 -24.14
C VAL A 222 21.61 -4.09 -25.60
N ARG A 223 22.88 -3.73 -25.84
CA ARG A 223 23.41 -3.60 -27.21
C ARG A 223 23.34 -4.92 -27.97
N ARG A 224 23.69 -6.05 -27.33
CA ARG A 224 23.62 -7.36 -28.00
C ARG A 224 22.20 -7.71 -28.48
N VAL A 225 21.18 -7.36 -27.71
CA VAL A 225 19.77 -7.67 -28.04
C VAL A 225 19.24 -6.68 -29.09
N PHE A 226 19.49 -5.38 -28.93
CA PHE A 226 18.80 -4.34 -29.72
C PHE A 226 19.64 -3.63 -30.80
N ASP A 227 20.97 -3.83 -30.90
CA ASP A 227 21.82 -3.12 -31.89
C ASP A 227 21.35 -3.26 -33.34
N LYS A 228 20.69 -4.37 -33.66
CA LYS A 228 20.29 -4.70 -35.05
C LYS A 228 18.93 -4.12 -35.45
N GLN A 229 18.05 -3.84 -34.48
CA GLN A 229 16.67 -3.43 -34.72
C GLN A 229 16.46 -1.92 -34.58
N GLY A 230 17.34 -1.21 -33.87
CA GLY A 230 17.30 0.24 -33.72
C GLY A 230 16.19 0.77 -32.81
N ASP A 231 15.15 -0.03 -32.57
CA ASP A 231 14.04 0.28 -31.66
C ASP A 231 13.86 -0.82 -30.60
N VAL A 232 13.30 -0.46 -29.45
CA VAL A 232 13.06 -1.38 -28.33
C VAL A 232 11.67 -2.01 -28.47
N ASP A 233 11.63 -3.27 -28.88
CA ASP A 233 10.39 -4.05 -28.93
C ASP A 233 10.13 -4.77 -27.59
N GLU A 234 8.90 -4.65 -27.06
CA GLU A 234 8.43 -5.32 -25.86
C GLU A 234 8.59 -6.85 -25.96
N ALA A 235 8.38 -7.40 -27.17
CA ALA A 235 8.49 -8.84 -27.39
C ALA A 235 9.88 -9.39 -27.03
N SER A 236 10.94 -8.57 -27.13
CA SER A 236 12.33 -8.99 -26.90
C SER A 236 12.85 -8.65 -25.51
N ILE A 237 12.07 -7.97 -24.66
CA ILE A 237 12.49 -7.55 -23.30
C ILE A 237 12.87 -8.76 -22.43
N HIS A 238 12.20 -9.89 -22.60
CA HIS A 238 12.47 -11.12 -21.85
C HIS A 238 13.88 -11.69 -22.09
N GLU A 239 14.57 -11.27 -23.15
CA GLU A 239 15.97 -11.65 -23.43
C GLU A 239 16.99 -10.91 -22.55
N LEU A 240 16.61 -9.78 -21.93
CA LEU A 240 17.43 -8.98 -21.02
C LEU A 240 17.53 -9.62 -19.63
N ARG A 241 18.09 -10.84 -19.58
CA ARG A 241 18.17 -11.64 -18.35
C ARG A 241 19.04 -11.00 -17.28
N TYR A 242 20.17 -10.40 -17.67
CA TYR A 242 21.08 -9.74 -16.74
C TYR A 242 20.49 -8.42 -16.23
N LEU A 243 19.89 -7.59 -17.09
CA LEU A 243 19.20 -6.38 -16.65
C LEU A 243 18.03 -6.71 -15.71
N THR A 244 17.27 -7.78 -16.00
CA THR A 244 16.25 -8.28 -15.08
C THR A 244 16.83 -8.68 -13.72
N ALA A 245 18.02 -9.29 -13.69
CA ALA A 245 18.70 -9.61 -12.44
C ALA A 245 19.17 -8.35 -11.68
N VAL A 246 19.63 -7.32 -12.40
CA VAL A 246 19.95 -6.00 -11.82
C VAL A 246 18.70 -5.39 -11.17
N ILE A 247 17.57 -5.35 -11.88
CA ILE A 247 16.31 -4.82 -11.33
C ILE A 247 15.88 -5.60 -10.07
N LYS A 248 15.93 -6.93 -10.11
CA LYS A 248 15.61 -7.77 -8.94
C LYS A 248 16.54 -7.51 -7.76
N GLU A 249 17.83 -7.30 -8.01
CA GLU A 249 18.79 -6.99 -6.95
C GLU A 249 18.59 -5.58 -6.39
N THR A 250 18.27 -4.60 -7.24
CA THR A 250 17.87 -3.26 -6.80
C THR A 250 16.64 -3.33 -5.90
N LEU A 251 15.60 -4.07 -6.28
CA LEU A 251 14.41 -4.28 -5.45
C LEU A 251 14.72 -5.00 -4.13
N ARG A 252 15.72 -5.89 -4.12
CA ARG A 252 16.18 -6.59 -2.91
C ARG A 252 16.91 -5.65 -1.93
N LEU A 253 17.71 -4.73 -2.46
CA LEU A 253 18.51 -3.79 -1.67
C LEU A 253 17.71 -2.55 -1.24
N HIS A 254 16.90 -2.03 -2.15
CA HIS A 254 16.20 -0.74 -2.05
C HIS A 254 14.70 -0.90 -2.34
N PRO A 255 13.94 -1.64 -1.51
CA PRO A 255 12.51 -1.80 -1.72
C PRO A 255 11.79 -0.45 -1.53
N SER A 256 10.99 0.00 -2.51
CA SER A 256 10.22 1.26 -2.42
C SER A 256 9.26 1.27 -1.22
N PHE A 257 8.79 0.09 -0.80
CA PHE A 257 7.99 -0.09 0.41
C PHE A 257 8.65 -1.12 1.36
N PRO A 258 9.55 -0.69 2.26
CA PRO A 258 10.19 -1.56 3.24
C PRO A 258 9.21 -2.20 4.25
N LEU A 259 8.05 -1.57 4.41
CA LEU A 259 6.89 -2.15 5.10
C LEU A 259 5.75 -2.19 4.07
N LEU A 260 5.17 -3.37 3.87
CA LEU A 260 3.97 -3.46 3.04
C LEU A 260 2.82 -2.70 3.69
N LEU A 261 1.86 -2.27 2.86
CA LEU A 261 0.63 -1.64 3.35
C LEU A 261 -0.06 -2.56 4.38
N PRO A 262 -0.40 -2.02 5.57
CA PRO A 262 -1.01 -2.83 6.62
C PRO A 262 -2.31 -3.48 6.16
N ARG A 263 -2.46 -4.76 6.45
CA ARG A 263 -3.74 -5.48 6.33
C ARG A 263 -4.46 -5.48 7.66
N GLU A 264 -5.77 -5.63 7.67
CA GLU A 264 -6.56 -5.69 8.89
C GLU A 264 -7.40 -6.97 8.95
N SER A 265 -7.43 -7.58 10.14
CA SER A 265 -8.28 -8.75 10.41
C SER A 265 -9.74 -8.37 10.51
N ARG A 266 -10.59 -8.98 9.68
CA ARG A 266 -12.05 -8.77 9.72
C ARG A 266 -12.75 -9.63 10.77
N GLU A 267 -12.11 -10.72 11.17
CA GLU A 267 -12.63 -11.65 12.16
C GLU A 267 -11.52 -12.06 13.13
N LYS A 268 -11.90 -12.75 14.21
CA LYS A 268 -10.93 -13.33 15.15
C LYS A 268 -10.30 -14.55 14.49
N CYS A 269 -8.98 -14.58 14.38
CA CYS A 269 -8.26 -15.71 13.78
C CYS A 269 -7.17 -16.28 14.70
N GLU A 270 -6.56 -17.37 14.29
CA GLU A 270 -5.42 -17.99 14.96
C GLU A 270 -4.26 -18.07 13.97
N ILE A 271 -3.08 -17.62 14.38
CA ILE A 271 -1.86 -17.63 13.58
C ILE A 271 -0.76 -18.25 14.44
N LYS A 272 -0.19 -19.38 14.00
CA LYS A 272 0.89 -20.10 14.72
C LYS A 272 0.58 -20.36 16.21
N GLY A 273 -0.65 -20.72 16.55
CA GLY A 273 -1.06 -20.98 17.94
C GLY A 273 -1.39 -19.72 18.76
N HIS A 274 -1.27 -18.53 18.15
CA HIS A 274 -1.61 -17.26 18.78
C HIS A 274 -2.97 -16.75 18.32
N HIS A 275 -3.77 -16.27 19.26
CA HIS A 275 -5.07 -15.72 18.94
C HIS A 275 -4.97 -14.25 18.53
N ILE A 276 -5.50 -13.91 17.35
CA ILE A 276 -5.49 -12.58 16.79
C ILE A 276 -6.91 -11.99 16.87
N PRO A 277 -7.11 -10.90 17.64
CA PRO A 277 -8.39 -10.20 17.69
C PRO A 277 -8.77 -9.58 16.34
N GLU A 278 -10.07 -9.39 16.14
CA GLU A 278 -10.61 -8.55 15.07
C GLU A 278 -10.00 -7.14 15.10
N LYS A 279 -9.92 -6.49 13.93
CA LYS A 279 -9.36 -5.15 13.73
C LYS A 279 -7.87 -5.02 14.09
N THR A 280 -7.18 -6.15 14.21
CA THR A 280 -5.73 -6.16 14.36
C THR A 280 -5.07 -5.92 13.00
N GLN A 281 -4.16 -4.96 12.96
CA GLN A 281 -3.33 -4.70 11.79
C GLN A 281 -2.22 -5.75 11.66
N VAL A 282 -1.91 -6.13 10.44
CA VAL A 282 -0.78 -6.99 10.09
C VAL A 282 0.19 -6.17 9.26
N ILE A 283 1.41 -6.03 9.78
CA ILE A 283 2.51 -5.30 9.15
C ILE A 283 3.54 -6.34 8.71
N LYS A 284 3.77 -6.45 7.39
CA LYS A 284 4.83 -7.30 6.84
C LYS A 284 6.08 -6.48 6.59
N ARG A 285 7.20 -6.92 7.14
CA ARG A 285 8.52 -6.33 6.87
C ARG A 285 9.08 -6.90 5.55
N SER A 286 9.53 -6.04 4.63
CA SER A 286 10.14 -6.43 3.35
C SER A 286 11.31 -7.39 3.54
#